data_AF-A0A2P5XII8-F1
#
_entry.id   AF-A0A2P5XII8-F1
#
_cell.length_a   1.000
_cell.length_b   1.000
_cell.length_c   1.000
_cell.angle_alpha   90.00
_cell.angle_beta   90.00
_cell.angle_gamma   90.00
#
_symmetry.space_group_name_H-M   'P 1'
#
loop_
_entity.id
_entity.type
_entity.pdbx_description
1 polymer ?
#
loop_
_entity_poly.entity_id
_entity_poly.type
_entity_poly.pdbx_seq_one_letter_code
_entity_poly.pdbx_strand_id
1 'polypeptide(L)'
;MRIRNFPWRNKFSILFTRNIPWCYWQSKAMKLSKLTAMDAGNCFQLHASLVFIAIITFTSNVQRPLEIPNYPLHPEHSNQGFFLRQRPHYDNDLVYGCVLCKEKRNMFFYECRACYFSIDIKCAYLSSSYKFNQPSKHDIHQHPLTFIESPTTIDVPKRFNCSWCHEPLIDAIYICDPDCPFIIHKKCLDELPTKIDHLTHRLHPLILNRSDSDYLCNLCQKQHFGPFYGCSLCHFNINVECAWPRSIVEDKSSHQHPFSLLWRQGSFICDACDTEGNYISYICLKCCIEVHKKCTSLPRIIKFSRHDHCIFHKHFLQTRELTRQDCKICFNEVKLDRGSYSCGKPGCNYVVHVNCVLENEKLYEVIEDEKQYEEFYEKSIQSSIIRVIEVNEVGEATKIQHFTHQYYLGLADKMEEIDRKCDGCMLSISTLFYYCSECPFFLHKTCVELPRIKQHWFRQASATLFFKDFQNCDFCDQSCSGFFYEIDEWWDMSIRCDKVVDIIECEGHQHFLFYDFNYEKECNGCGVENNNGAFRCGECRFALDFGCLTFPHSTLHKIDEHMLNLTYHDDKEQSYCDICERERDPRL
;
A
#
# COMPACT_ATOMS: atom_id res chain seq x y z
N MET A 1 -45.32 31.44 -8.59
CA MET A 1 -46.50 30.94 -7.86
C MET A 1 -46.19 29.49 -7.45
N ARG A 2 -46.21 29.21 -6.14
CA ARG A 2 -46.21 27.88 -5.47
C ARG A 2 -45.01 26.90 -5.65
N ILE A 3 -44.32 26.73 -4.52
CA ILE A 3 -43.53 25.58 -4.06
C ILE A 3 -44.44 24.37 -3.76
N ARG A 4 -43.93 23.14 -3.96
CA ARG A 4 -44.15 21.86 -3.21
C ARG A 4 -43.40 20.74 -3.97
N ASN A 5 -42.69 19.73 -3.42
CA ASN A 5 -42.26 19.32 -2.08
C ASN A 5 -41.34 18.06 -2.22
N PHE A 6 -40.18 18.04 -1.53
CA PHE A 6 -39.47 16.91 -0.85
C PHE A 6 -39.02 15.62 -1.60
N PRO A 7 -38.17 14.72 -1.02
CA PRO A 7 -37.32 14.76 0.21
C PRO A 7 -35.90 14.14 0.09
N TRP A 8 -34.92 14.63 0.88
CA TRP A 8 -33.91 13.78 1.54
C TRP A 8 -33.65 14.33 2.96
N ARG A 9 -34.46 13.89 3.92
CA ARG A 9 -34.21 13.98 5.36
C ARG A 9 -34.21 12.54 5.88
N ASN A 10 -33.05 12.07 6.34
CA ASN A 10 -32.85 11.13 7.46
C ASN A 10 -31.57 10.31 7.25
N LYS A 11 -30.51 10.67 7.96
CA LYS A 11 -29.59 9.77 8.69
C LYS A 11 -28.44 10.60 9.25
N PHE A 12 -28.63 11.19 10.43
CA PHE A 12 -27.56 11.44 11.40
C PHE A 12 -28.22 11.69 12.75
N SER A 13 -28.69 10.61 13.36
CA SER A 13 -28.97 10.53 14.79
C SER A 13 -28.66 9.11 15.22
N ILE A 14 -27.58 8.92 15.97
CA ILE A 14 -27.40 8.00 17.10
C ILE A 14 -25.93 8.12 17.53
N LEU A 15 -25.67 8.91 18.58
CA LEU A 15 -24.80 8.63 19.74
C LEU A 15 -24.50 9.93 20.49
N PHE A 16 -25.49 10.45 21.21
CA PHE A 16 -25.27 11.20 22.44
C PHE A 16 -26.49 10.98 23.36
N THR A 17 -26.42 9.92 24.16
CA THR A 17 -27.28 9.73 25.33
C THR A 17 -26.45 10.03 26.58
N ARG A 18 -26.72 11.16 27.23
CA ARG A 18 -27.15 11.26 28.65
C ARG A 18 -26.99 12.68 29.21
N ASN A 19 -28.13 13.17 29.72
CA ASN A 19 -28.34 14.11 30.83
C ASN A 19 -27.96 15.59 30.65
N ILE A 20 -28.97 16.43 30.36
CA ILE A 20 -29.45 17.58 31.19
C ILE A 20 -30.81 18.08 30.60
N PRO A 21 -31.83 18.46 31.39
CA PRO A 21 -33.19 18.72 30.90
C PRO A 21 -33.39 20.06 30.17
N TRP A 22 -34.26 20.03 29.16
CA TRP A 22 -34.69 21.11 28.25
C TRP A 22 -35.40 22.32 28.91
N CYS A 23 -35.59 22.34 30.24
CA CYS A 23 -36.28 23.43 30.94
C CYS A 23 -35.37 24.57 31.41
N TYR A 24 -34.05 24.46 31.29
CA TYR A 24 -33.12 25.52 31.73
C TYR A 24 -32.96 26.67 30.72
N TRP A 25 -33.39 26.49 29.47
CA TRP A 25 -33.18 27.45 28.38
C TRP A 25 -34.34 28.42 28.12
N GLN A 26 -35.51 28.25 28.75
CA GLN A 26 -36.65 29.14 28.51
C GLN A 26 -36.66 30.41 29.39
N SER A 27 -35.91 30.45 30.50
CA SER A 27 -36.00 31.59 31.43
C SER A 27 -35.00 32.74 31.16
N LYS A 28 -33.95 32.53 30.34
CA LYS A 28 -32.93 33.55 30.06
C LYS A 28 -32.92 34.14 28.64
N ALA A 29 -33.76 33.63 27.74
CA ALA A 29 -33.88 34.17 26.37
C ALA A 29 -34.63 35.53 26.29
N MET A 30 -35.22 35.99 27.40
CA MET A 30 -36.09 37.18 27.42
C MET A 30 -35.35 38.52 27.56
N LYS A 31 -34.02 38.57 27.40
CA LYS A 31 -33.21 39.81 27.56
C LYS A 31 -32.43 40.28 26.33
N LEU A 32 -32.64 39.69 25.15
CA LEU A 32 -31.97 40.08 23.89
C LEU A 32 -32.92 40.70 22.84
N SER A 33 -34.13 41.13 23.23
CA SER A 33 -35.12 41.72 22.31
C SER A 33 -35.05 43.25 22.14
N LYS A 34 -33.90 43.88 22.45
CA LYS A 34 -33.70 45.32 22.19
C LYS A 34 -32.27 45.59 21.72
N LEU A 35 -32.00 45.35 20.45
CA LEU A 35 -30.97 46.04 19.66
C LEU A 35 -31.35 45.91 18.17
N THR A 36 -32.13 46.91 17.76
CA THR A 36 -32.35 47.51 16.42
C THR A 36 -31.98 46.75 15.14
N ALA A 37 -32.98 46.70 14.25
CA ALA A 37 -32.93 46.41 12.84
C ALA A 37 -31.92 47.29 12.07
N MET A 38 -31.08 46.66 11.24
CA MET A 38 -30.37 47.24 10.10
C MET A 38 -29.98 46.11 9.11
N ASP A 39 -29.84 46.48 7.84
CA ASP A 39 -30.04 45.68 6.63
C ASP A 39 -29.41 44.27 6.52
N ALA A 40 -30.19 43.37 5.90
CA ALA A 40 -29.86 41.98 5.64
C ALA A 40 -28.89 41.84 4.46
N GLY A 41 -27.60 41.70 4.78
CA GLY A 41 -26.56 41.34 3.79
C GLY A 41 -25.26 40.82 4.40
N ASN A 42 -24.89 41.27 5.60
CA ASN A 42 -23.59 40.94 6.23
C ASN A 42 -23.70 40.15 7.56
N CYS A 43 -24.84 39.53 7.85
CA CYS A 43 -25.09 38.96 9.19
C CYS A 43 -24.47 37.57 9.43
N PHE A 44 -24.13 36.79 8.40
CA PHE A 44 -23.70 35.40 8.59
C PHE A 44 -22.28 35.25 9.18
N GLN A 45 -21.35 36.18 8.90
CA GLN A 45 -19.98 36.15 9.43
C GLN A 45 -19.87 36.71 10.87
N LEU A 46 -20.67 37.73 11.20
CA LEU A 46 -20.70 38.32 12.55
C LEU A 46 -21.40 37.40 13.56
N HIS A 47 -22.47 36.71 13.17
CA HIS A 47 -23.13 35.72 14.03
C HIS A 47 -22.23 34.52 14.34
N ALA A 48 -21.47 34.01 13.37
CA ALA A 48 -20.54 32.90 13.59
C ALA A 48 -19.44 33.27 14.58
N SER A 49 -18.87 34.48 14.47
CA SER A 49 -17.80 34.97 15.35
C SER A 49 -18.27 35.18 16.80
N LEU A 50 -19.49 35.69 17.00
CA LEU A 50 -20.08 35.89 18.33
C LEU A 50 -20.48 34.55 18.99
N VAL A 51 -20.98 33.59 18.20
CA VAL A 51 -21.25 32.22 18.66
C VAL A 51 -19.95 31.49 19.02
N PHE A 52 -18.86 31.71 18.27
CA PHE A 52 -17.54 31.17 18.55
C PHE A 52 -16.99 31.67 19.90
N ILE A 53 -17.08 32.98 20.16
CA ILE A 53 -16.69 33.61 21.44
C ILE A 53 -17.54 33.09 22.61
N ALA A 54 -18.83 32.88 22.39
CA ALA A 54 -19.75 32.35 23.41
C ALA A 54 -19.46 30.88 23.77
N ILE A 55 -19.04 30.05 22.80
CA ILE A 55 -18.69 28.63 23.04
C ILE A 55 -17.35 28.50 23.78
N ILE A 56 -16.37 29.37 23.46
CA ILE A 56 -15.07 29.42 24.16
C ILE A 56 -15.22 29.82 25.63
N THR A 57 -16.14 30.76 25.92
CA THR A 57 -16.42 31.21 27.29
C THR A 57 -17.24 30.21 28.12
N PHE A 58 -18.11 29.40 27.49
CA PHE A 58 -18.94 28.42 28.21
C PHE A 58 -18.21 27.14 28.63
N THR A 59 -17.11 26.77 27.97
CA THR A 59 -16.39 25.49 28.23
C THR A 59 -15.17 25.64 29.13
N SER A 60 -14.69 26.86 29.36
CA SER A 60 -13.67 27.16 30.35
C SER A 60 -13.87 28.57 30.88
N ASN A 61 -14.00 28.73 32.20
CA ASN A 61 -14.28 30.00 32.90
C ASN A 61 -13.20 31.11 32.77
N VAL A 62 -12.51 31.20 31.63
CA VAL A 62 -11.49 32.20 31.33
C VAL A 62 -11.68 32.66 29.89
N GLN A 63 -11.77 33.97 29.66
CA GLN A 63 -11.83 34.57 28.34
C GLN A 63 -10.47 34.36 27.64
N ARG A 64 -10.41 33.45 26.65
CA ARG A 64 -9.17 33.09 25.95
C ARG A 64 -8.98 33.96 24.70
N PRO A 65 -7.76 34.42 24.39
CA PRO A 65 -7.50 35.27 23.24
C PRO A 65 -7.73 34.52 21.93
N LEU A 66 -8.34 35.19 20.95
CA LEU A 66 -8.55 34.67 19.58
C LEU A 66 -7.25 34.61 18.78
N GLU A 67 -6.27 35.43 19.16
CA GLU A 67 -4.97 35.53 18.52
C GLU A 67 -3.87 35.64 19.57
N ILE A 68 -2.78 34.90 19.39
CA ILE A 68 -1.54 35.04 20.18
C ILE A 68 -0.47 35.68 19.28
N PRO A 69 -0.13 36.96 19.48
CA PRO A 69 1.00 37.56 18.79
C PRO A 69 2.33 37.05 19.38
N ASN A 70 3.35 36.85 18.55
CA ASN A 70 4.72 36.51 18.96
C ASN A 70 4.83 35.24 19.85
N TYR A 71 4.48 34.07 19.31
CA TYR A 71 4.57 32.81 20.07
C TYR A 71 6.03 32.34 20.23
N PRO A 72 6.53 32.05 21.46
CA PRO A 72 7.97 31.80 21.69
C PRO A 72 8.56 30.58 20.99
N LEU A 73 7.76 29.53 20.76
CA LEU A 73 8.18 28.32 20.04
C LEU A 73 8.08 28.49 18.51
N HIS A 74 7.71 29.68 18.05
CA HIS A 74 7.57 29.98 16.62
C HIS A 74 7.83 31.47 16.32
N PRO A 75 9.09 31.92 16.47
CA PRO A 75 9.48 33.32 16.31
C PRO A 75 9.53 33.77 14.84
N GLU A 76 9.63 32.85 13.87
CA GLU A 76 9.81 33.19 12.44
C GLU A 76 8.58 33.90 11.83
N HIS A 77 7.39 33.57 12.31
CA HIS A 77 6.13 34.18 11.87
C HIS A 77 5.45 35.00 12.97
N SER A 78 6.24 35.62 13.84
CA SER A 78 5.77 36.41 14.98
C SER A 78 4.76 37.50 14.58
N ASN A 79 4.93 38.06 13.38
CA ASN A 79 4.13 39.16 12.82
C ASN A 79 2.87 38.72 12.07
N GLN A 80 2.65 37.41 11.86
CA GLN A 80 1.54 36.90 11.05
C GLN A 80 0.38 36.34 11.88
N GLY A 81 0.52 36.30 13.21
CA GLY A 81 -0.53 35.94 14.17
C GLY A 81 -0.78 34.43 14.31
N PHE A 82 -0.92 33.95 15.55
CA PHE A 82 -1.40 32.60 15.86
C PHE A 82 -2.89 32.60 16.16
N PHE A 83 -3.70 31.94 15.34
CA PHE A 83 -5.16 32.03 15.44
C PHE A 83 -5.78 30.77 16.04
N LEU A 84 -6.74 30.95 16.94
CA LEU A 84 -7.51 29.86 17.50
C LEU A 84 -8.49 29.28 16.49
N ARG A 85 -8.47 27.96 16.31
CA ARG A 85 -9.34 27.19 15.40
C ARG A 85 -10.04 26.05 16.13
N GLN A 86 -11.14 25.60 15.54
CA GLN A 86 -11.93 24.45 15.99
C GLN A 86 -11.88 23.33 14.93
N ARG A 87 -11.74 22.07 15.35
CA ARG A 87 -11.92 20.90 14.48
C ARG A 87 -13.41 20.57 14.29
N PRO A 88 -13.83 20.09 13.10
CA PRO A 88 -13.02 19.87 11.89
C PRO A 88 -12.81 21.16 11.07
N HIS A 89 -11.61 21.33 10.50
CA HIS A 89 -11.32 22.35 9.49
C HIS A 89 -11.22 21.67 8.11
N TYR A 90 -11.46 22.42 7.02
CA TYR A 90 -11.52 21.87 5.65
C TYR A 90 -10.23 21.15 5.20
N ASP A 91 -9.07 21.45 5.82
CA ASP A 91 -7.76 20.84 5.56
C ASP A 91 -7.22 20.05 6.78
N ASN A 92 -8.00 19.08 7.28
CA ASN A 92 -7.59 18.29 8.44
C ASN A 92 -6.31 17.45 8.23
N ASP A 93 -5.91 17.18 6.98
CA ASP A 93 -4.70 16.40 6.67
C ASP A 93 -3.40 17.18 6.90
N LEU A 94 -3.46 18.52 6.93
CA LEU A 94 -2.30 19.40 7.12
C LEU A 94 -2.07 19.78 8.59
N VAL A 95 -2.97 19.43 9.51
CA VAL A 95 -2.80 19.72 10.94
C VAL A 95 -2.06 18.56 11.62
N TYR A 96 -0.75 18.70 11.78
CA TYR A 96 0.15 17.66 12.31
C TYR A 96 -0.07 17.25 13.78
N GLY A 97 -1.08 17.83 14.46
CA GLY A 97 -1.30 17.64 15.89
C GLY A 97 -0.48 18.63 16.69
N CYS A 98 -0.77 18.75 17.99
CA CYS A 98 -0.08 19.73 18.82
C CYS A 98 1.43 19.52 18.83
N VAL A 99 2.22 20.56 18.53
CA VAL A 99 3.70 20.50 18.57
C VAL A 99 4.23 19.95 19.89
N LEU A 100 3.64 20.35 21.03
CA LEU A 100 4.10 19.96 22.36
C LEU A 100 3.60 18.59 22.82
N CYS A 101 2.32 18.24 22.60
CA CYS A 101 1.74 17.00 23.12
C CYS A 101 1.48 15.92 22.08
N LYS A 102 1.69 16.23 20.79
CA LYS A 102 1.46 15.40 19.60
C LYS A 102 0.03 14.80 19.49
N GLU A 103 -0.87 15.16 20.40
CA GLU A 103 -2.28 14.78 20.38
C GLU A 103 -3.01 15.49 19.24
N LYS A 104 -3.77 14.69 18.47
CA LYS A 104 -4.66 15.16 17.40
C LYS A 104 -6.11 15.27 17.85
N ARG A 105 -6.45 14.84 19.06
CA ARG A 105 -7.85 14.60 19.47
C ARG A 105 -8.57 15.81 20.06
N ASN A 106 -7.89 16.93 20.28
CA ASN A 106 -8.51 18.09 20.94
C ASN A 106 -9.28 18.96 19.94
N MET A 107 -10.45 19.45 20.40
CA MET A 107 -11.40 20.22 19.59
C MET A 107 -10.89 21.61 19.20
N PHE A 108 -9.92 22.18 19.93
CA PHE A 108 -9.43 23.54 19.73
C PHE A 108 -7.89 23.62 19.74
N PHE A 109 -7.31 24.32 18.77
CA PHE A 109 -5.87 24.49 18.60
C PHE A 109 -5.55 25.87 18.03
N TYR A 110 -4.37 26.42 18.32
CA TYR A 110 -3.85 27.58 17.62
C TYR A 110 -3.04 27.13 16.40
N GLU A 111 -3.21 27.79 15.27
CA GLU A 111 -2.43 27.54 14.05
C GLU A 111 -1.71 28.80 13.60
N CYS A 112 -0.54 28.64 13.01
CA CYS A 112 0.05 29.67 12.16
C CYS A 112 -0.56 29.58 10.77
N ARG A 113 -0.90 30.71 10.14
CA ARG A 113 -1.47 30.72 8.78
C ARG A 113 -0.43 30.59 7.67
N ALA A 114 0.85 30.76 7.97
CA ALA A 114 1.92 30.72 6.97
C ALA A 114 2.69 29.41 6.93
N CYS A 115 2.49 28.52 7.89
CA CYS A 115 3.14 27.22 7.95
C CYS A 115 2.26 26.19 8.67
N TYR A 116 2.70 24.95 8.73
CA TYR A 116 1.95 23.84 9.33
C TYR A 116 2.07 23.76 10.87
N PHE A 117 2.52 24.82 11.52
CA PHE A 117 2.63 24.87 12.97
C PHE A 117 1.25 24.90 13.64
N SER A 118 0.98 23.92 14.50
CA SER A 118 -0.26 23.88 15.29
C SER A 118 -0.02 23.48 16.75
N ILE A 119 -0.68 24.15 17.69
CA ILE A 119 -0.53 23.88 19.12
C ILE A 119 -1.88 23.78 19.81
N ASP A 120 -2.05 22.72 20.61
CA ASP A 120 -3.25 22.54 21.41
C ASP A 120 -3.48 23.73 22.36
N ILE A 121 -4.75 24.09 22.56
CA ILE A 121 -5.14 25.24 23.38
C ILE A 121 -4.63 25.17 24.83
N LYS A 122 -4.46 23.97 25.41
CA LYS A 122 -3.87 23.81 26.76
C LYS A 122 -2.35 23.99 26.68
N CYS A 123 -1.72 23.45 25.65
CA CYS A 123 -0.28 23.57 25.40
C CYS A 123 0.17 25.02 25.12
N ALA A 124 -0.64 25.79 24.39
CA ALA A 124 -0.38 27.20 24.09
C ALA A 124 -0.42 28.13 25.32
N TYR A 125 -1.19 27.74 26.33
CA TYR A 125 -1.22 28.46 27.61
C TYR A 125 -0.07 28.03 28.52
N LEU A 126 0.29 26.74 28.51
CA LEU A 126 1.43 26.23 29.26
C LEU A 126 2.74 26.87 28.80
N SER A 127 2.90 27.13 27.50
CA SER A 127 4.06 27.85 26.99
C SER A 127 4.22 29.27 27.51
N SER A 128 3.13 30.00 27.81
CA SER A 128 3.27 31.34 28.40
C SER A 128 3.89 31.34 29.80
N SER A 129 3.98 30.17 30.46
CA SER A 129 4.66 30.00 31.73
C SER A 129 6.13 29.59 31.61
N TYR A 130 6.60 29.19 30.42
CA TYR A 130 8.00 28.85 30.20
C TYR A 130 8.84 30.12 29.97
N LYS A 131 9.99 30.18 30.64
CA LYS A 131 11.05 31.12 30.28
C LYS A 131 11.84 30.51 29.13
N PHE A 132 11.59 31.01 27.92
CA PHE A 132 12.36 30.68 26.74
C PHE A 132 13.58 31.59 26.68
N ASN A 133 14.76 31.00 26.73
CA ASN A 133 15.99 31.72 26.43
C ASN A 133 16.27 31.65 24.93
N GLN A 134 17.17 32.52 24.45
CA GLN A 134 17.54 32.57 23.03
C GLN A 134 17.94 31.19 22.50
N PRO A 135 17.67 30.90 21.21
CA PRO A 135 18.15 29.69 20.57
C PRO A 135 19.65 29.56 20.77
N SER A 136 20.07 28.50 21.44
CA SER A 136 21.47 28.15 21.52
C SER A 136 21.87 27.40 20.26
N LYS A 137 22.94 27.84 19.59
CA LYS A 137 23.65 27.00 18.62
C LYS A 137 24.38 25.92 19.39
N HIS A 138 23.70 24.80 19.59
CA HIS A 138 24.34 23.57 20.04
C HIS A 138 24.65 22.74 18.81
N ASP A 139 25.92 22.38 18.60
CA ASP A 139 26.40 21.60 17.45
C ASP A 139 26.01 20.11 17.53
N ILE A 140 24.86 19.80 18.15
CA ILE A 140 24.46 18.45 18.53
C ILE A 140 23.24 17.97 17.75
N HIS A 141 22.55 18.89 17.07
CA HIS A 141 21.37 18.59 16.30
C HIS A 141 21.19 19.58 15.14
N GLN A 142 20.56 19.15 14.03
CA GLN A 142 20.45 19.91 12.77
C GLN A 142 19.71 21.25 12.92
N HIS A 143 18.80 21.36 13.89
CA HIS A 143 18.04 22.58 14.14
C HIS A 143 18.48 23.29 15.43
N PRO A 144 18.36 24.63 15.49
CA PRO A 144 18.62 25.40 16.70
C PRO A 144 17.81 24.86 17.88
N LEU A 145 18.48 24.64 19.00
CA LEU A 145 17.82 24.13 20.20
C LEU A 145 17.33 25.29 21.07
N THR A 146 16.07 25.21 21.49
CA THR A 146 15.46 26.16 22.41
C THR A 146 15.57 25.64 23.83
N PHE A 147 16.16 26.44 24.71
CA PHE A 147 16.30 26.10 26.13
C PHE A 147 15.04 26.43 26.92
N ILE A 148 14.64 25.52 27.81
CA ILE A 148 13.52 25.67 28.73
C ILE A 148 14.02 25.41 30.15
N GLU A 149 13.96 26.43 31.01
CA GLU A 149 14.66 26.44 32.31
C GLU A 149 13.98 25.60 33.41
N SER A 150 12.72 25.18 33.26
CA SER A 150 12.06 24.21 34.16
C SER A 150 10.63 23.88 33.70
N PRO A 151 10.25 22.61 33.45
CA PRO A 151 8.88 22.21 33.12
C PRO A 151 7.91 22.10 34.32
N THR A 152 8.15 22.79 35.44
CA THR A 152 7.60 22.46 36.78
C THR A 152 6.09 22.70 37.02
N THR A 153 5.25 22.88 36.01
CA THR A 153 3.81 23.07 36.21
C THR A 153 2.96 22.21 35.25
N ILE A 154 2.61 21.00 35.72
CA ILE A 154 1.55 20.08 35.23
C ILE A 154 2.01 18.95 34.26
N ASP A 155 1.37 17.77 34.40
CA ASP A 155 1.57 16.41 33.83
C ASP A 155 1.87 16.22 32.31
N VAL A 156 2.09 17.27 31.52
CA VAL A 156 2.33 17.17 30.07
C VAL A 156 3.78 16.75 29.72
N PRO A 157 4.85 17.26 30.38
CA PRO A 157 6.23 16.82 30.14
C PRO A 157 6.52 15.39 30.64
N LYS A 158 5.71 14.87 31.57
CA LYS A 158 5.86 13.50 32.11
C LYS A 158 5.60 12.38 31.09
N ARG A 159 5.10 12.71 29.90
CA ARG A 159 4.88 11.76 28.79
C ARG A 159 6.05 11.69 27.82
N PHE A 160 7.07 12.54 27.98
CA PHE A 160 8.23 12.61 27.09
C PHE A 160 9.49 12.25 27.87
N ASN A 161 10.40 11.59 27.16
CA ASN A 161 11.66 11.11 27.70
C ASN A 161 12.81 11.86 27.01
N CYS A 162 13.88 12.11 27.76
CA CYS A 162 15.10 12.66 27.20
C CYS A 162 15.65 11.75 26.09
N SER A 163 16.10 12.33 24.98
CA SER A 163 16.67 11.62 23.81
C SER A 163 17.99 10.94 24.16
N TRP A 164 18.60 11.32 25.28
CA TRP A 164 19.85 10.77 25.78
C TRP A 164 19.65 9.80 26.96
N CYS A 165 19.17 10.27 28.12
CA CYS A 165 19.05 9.41 29.31
C CYS A 165 17.71 8.68 29.43
N HIS A 166 16.73 9.04 28.60
CA HIS A 166 15.38 8.47 28.59
C HIS A 166 14.57 8.59 29.88
N GLU A 167 15.06 9.35 30.86
CA GLU A 167 14.28 9.74 32.03
C GLU A 167 13.22 10.78 31.68
N PRO A 168 12.11 10.84 32.44
CA PRO A 168 11.08 11.85 32.25
C PRO A 168 11.67 13.27 32.29
N LEU A 169 11.11 14.15 31.47
CA LEU A 169 11.57 15.54 31.36
C LEU A 169 11.08 16.39 32.54
N ILE A 170 11.72 16.21 33.70
CA ILE A 170 11.40 16.91 34.96
C ILE A 170 12.26 18.17 35.14
N ASP A 171 13.47 18.17 34.59
CA ASP A 171 14.46 19.25 34.71
C ASP A 171 14.54 20.12 33.45
N ALA A 172 15.47 21.08 33.43
CA ALA A 172 15.71 21.94 32.27
C ALA A 172 16.05 21.14 31.00
N ILE A 173 15.41 21.51 29.88
CA ILE A 173 15.50 20.78 28.61
C ILE A 173 15.87 21.69 27.44
N TYR A 174 16.43 21.07 26.42
CA TYR A 174 16.57 21.61 25.07
C TYR A 174 15.58 20.89 24.15
N ILE A 175 14.72 21.65 23.48
CA ILE A 175 13.79 21.15 22.48
C ILE A 175 14.22 21.65 21.10
N CYS A 176 14.11 20.78 20.12
CA CYS A 176 14.35 21.08 18.73
C CYS A 176 13.15 21.75 18.02
N ASP A 177 13.29 22.02 16.73
CA ASP A 177 12.23 22.41 15.83
C ASP A 177 10.98 21.50 15.99
N PRO A 178 9.76 22.06 15.89
CA PRO A 178 8.49 21.33 15.92
C PRO A 178 8.41 20.02 15.13
N ASP A 179 9.08 19.95 13.99
CA ASP A 179 9.06 18.80 13.09
C ASP A 179 10.14 17.76 13.43
N CYS A 180 10.99 18.05 14.42
CA CYS A 180 12.00 17.15 14.92
C CYS A 180 11.68 16.61 16.32
N PRO A 181 11.67 15.28 16.54
CA PRO A 181 11.37 14.69 17.85
C PRO A 181 12.53 14.80 18.87
N PHE A 182 13.57 15.60 18.60
CA PHE A 182 14.75 15.68 19.45
C PHE A 182 14.53 16.59 20.67
N ILE A 183 14.55 15.98 21.86
CA ILE A 183 14.44 16.67 23.15
C ILE A 183 15.46 16.09 24.13
N ILE A 184 16.30 16.88 24.76
CA ILE A 184 17.36 16.40 25.65
C ILE A 184 17.43 17.24 26.92
N HIS A 185 17.69 16.64 28.08
CA HIS A 185 17.99 17.43 29.27
C HIS A 185 19.24 18.25 29.04
N LYS A 186 19.29 19.47 29.58
CA LYS A 186 20.51 20.26 29.59
C LYS A 186 21.68 19.50 30.20
N LYS A 187 21.48 18.86 31.36
CA LYS A 187 22.50 18.04 32.01
C LYS A 187 23.00 16.90 31.11
N CYS A 188 22.08 16.24 30.38
CA CYS A 188 22.44 15.15 29.48
C CYS A 188 23.24 15.63 28.27
N LEU A 189 22.92 16.81 27.75
CA LEU A 189 23.68 17.46 26.69
C LEU A 189 25.08 17.85 27.18
N ASP A 190 25.17 18.41 28.38
CA ASP A 190 26.41 18.87 28.98
C ASP A 190 27.34 17.70 29.39
N GLU A 191 26.79 16.51 29.68
CA GLU A 191 27.52 15.31 30.13
C GLU A 191 27.69 14.23 29.05
N LEU A 192 27.50 14.55 27.76
CA LEU A 192 27.69 13.62 26.64
C LEU A 192 29.11 12.99 26.67
N PRO A 193 29.25 11.66 26.81
CA PRO A 193 30.55 11.00 26.86
C PRO A 193 31.29 11.21 25.54
N THR A 194 32.55 11.64 25.62
CA THR A 194 33.43 11.74 24.44
C THR A 194 33.83 10.38 23.88
N LYS A 195 33.67 9.32 24.66
CA LYS A 195 34.05 7.95 24.33
C LYS A 195 33.00 6.99 24.91
N ILE A 196 32.55 6.04 24.11
CA ILE A 196 31.61 4.99 24.53
C ILE A 196 32.11 3.60 24.11
N ASP A 197 31.82 2.60 24.94
CA ASP A 197 32.00 1.19 24.61
C ASP A 197 30.66 0.62 24.14
N HIS A 198 30.50 0.47 22.82
CA HIS A 198 29.21 0.07 22.24
C HIS A 198 29.11 -1.44 22.02
N LEU A 199 27.96 -2.04 22.34
CA LEU A 199 27.77 -3.50 22.31
C LEU A 199 27.95 -4.13 20.91
N THR A 200 27.68 -3.37 19.84
CA THR A 200 27.90 -3.80 18.44
C THR A 200 29.33 -3.56 17.94
N HIS A 201 30.15 -2.84 18.69
CA HIS A 201 31.52 -2.50 18.32
C HIS A 201 32.44 -2.57 19.54
N ARG A 202 32.77 -3.81 19.94
CA ARG A 202 33.48 -4.11 21.20
C ARG A 202 34.99 -4.04 21.12
N LEU A 203 35.53 -4.13 19.90
CA LEU A 203 36.98 -4.16 19.68
C LEU A 203 37.61 -2.78 19.85
N HIS A 204 36.90 -1.73 19.43
CA HIS A 204 37.34 -0.36 19.60
C HIS A 204 36.25 0.48 20.23
N PRO A 205 36.62 1.37 21.15
CA PRO A 205 35.69 2.36 21.66
C PRO A 205 35.29 3.35 20.55
N LEU A 206 34.03 3.75 20.53
CA LEU A 206 33.57 4.79 19.61
C LEU A 206 33.85 6.15 20.22
N ILE A 207 34.40 7.05 19.40
CA ILE A 207 34.75 8.42 19.81
C ILE A 207 33.68 9.35 19.26
N LEU A 208 33.21 10.28 20.09
CA LEU A 208 32.31 11.34 19.66
C LEU A 208 33.06 12.26 18.69
N ASN A 209 32.70 12.18 17.41
CA ASN A 209 33.19 13.04 16.36
C ASN A 209 32.18 14.16 16.11
N ARG A 210 32.70 15.35 15.85
CA ARG A 210 31.92 16.52 15.40
C ARG A 210 32.40 16.84 14.01
N SER A 211 31.52 16.67 13.03
CA SER A 211 31.82 16.92 11.62
C SER A 211 30.62 17.62 10.99
N ASP A 212 30.90 18.57 10.11
CA ASP A 212 29.90 19.28 9.31
C ASP A 212 29.60 18.55 7.98
N SER A 213 29.99 17.27 7.86
CA SER A 213 29.68 16.44 6.69
C SER A 213 28.68 15.35 7.03
N ASP A 214 27.82 15.01 6.07
CA ASP A 214 26.90 13.88 6.18
C ASP A 214 27.64 12.56 6.41
N TYR A 215 27.05 11.68 7.21
CA TYR A 215 27.57 10.33 7.47
C TYR A 215 26.45 9.30 7.41
N LEU A 216 26.79 8.08 6.99
CA LEU A 216 25.89 6.93 7.06
C LEU A 216 26.00 6.30 8.47
N CYS A 217 24.87 6.13 9.14
CA CYS A 217 24.84 5.39 10.40
C CYS A 217 24.77 3.88 10.11
N ASN A 218 25.77 3.11 10.55
CA ASN A 218 25.85 1.65 10.35
C ASN A 218 24.72 0.88 11.02
N LEU A 219 24.04 1.47 12.01
CA LEU A 219 22.98 0.82 12.77
C LEU A 219 21.61 1.02 12.11
N CYS A 220 21.20 2.25 11.85
CA CYS A 220 19.89 2.52 11.25
C CYS A 220 19.90 2.56 9.71
N GLN A 221 21.09 2.52 9.07
CA GLN A 221 21.28 2.57 7.62
C GLN A 221 20.69 3.84 6.97
N LYS A 222 20.67 4.94 7.72
CA LYS A 222 20.21 6.27 7.25
C LYS A 222 21.36 7.26 7.24
N GLN A 223 21.29 8.24 6.35
CA GLN A 223 22.15 9.41 6.41
C GLN A 223 21.74 10.31 7.57
N HIS A 224 22.75 10.80 8.27
CA HIS A 224 22.61 11.72 9.39
C HIS A 224 23.63 12.84 9.26
N PHE A 225 23.33 13.95 9.92
CA PHE A 225 24.17 15.14 10.04
C PHE A 225 24.40 15.45 11.52
N GLY A 226 25.50 16.12 11.84
CA GLY A 226 25.86 16.49 13.22
C GLY A 226 26.76 15.45 13.90
N PRO A 227 26.82 15.44 15.23
CA PRO A 227 27.79 14.60 15.93
C PRO A 227 27.40 13.13 15.83
N PHE A 228 28.42 12.28 15.89
CA PHE A 228 28.26 10.84 15.81
C PHE A 228 29.35 10.14 16.60
N TYR A 229 29.07 8.91 17.01
CA TYR A 229 30.08 8.04 17.59
C TYR A 229 30.71 7.23 16.47
N GLY A 230 32.01 7.42 16.26
CA GLY A 230 32.75 6.83 15.15
C GLY A 230 34.00 6.08 15.61
N CYS A 231 34.30 4.98 14.93
CA CYS A 231 35.62 4.34 14.95
C CYS A 231 36.30 4.56 13.59
N SER A 232 37.36 5.38 13.56
CA SER A 232 38.11 5.65 12.33
C SER A 232 38.83 4.42 11.77
N LEU A 233 39.24 3.48 12.64
CA LEU A 233 39.94 2.26 12.23
C LEU A 233 39.01 1.27 11.51
N CYS A 234 37.75 1.21 11.91
CA CYS A 234 36.77 0.26 11.38
C CYS A 234 35.75 0.92 10.45
N HIS A 235 35.86 2.23 10.20
CA HIS A 235 34.88 3.03 9.48
C HIS A 235 33.43 2.78 9.96
N PHE A 236 33.26 2.67 11.29
CA PHE A 236 31.98 2.37 11.93
C PHE A 236 31.44 3.61 12.62
N ASN A 237 30.38 4.20 12.08
CA ASN A 237 29.76 5.44 12.52
C ASN A 237 28.31 5.20 12.94
N ILE A 238 27.91 5.73 14.09
CA ILE A 238 26.54 5.64 14.58
C ILE A 238 26.07 7.00 15.06
N ASN A 239 24.83 7.36 14.72
CA ASN A 239 24.26 8.61 15.23
C ASN A 239 24.09 8.53 16.76
N VAL A 240 24.01 9.70 17.40
CA VAL A 240 23.88 9.80 18.87
C VAL A 240 22.67 9.02 19.40
N GLU A 241 21.57 8.98 18.65
CA GLU A 241 20.36 8.24 19.03
C GLU A 241 20.53 6.72 18.96
N CYS A 242 21.35 6.19 18.04
CA CYS A 242 21.65 4.76 17.94
C CYS A 242 22.75 4.31 18.92
N ALA A 243 23.43 5.26 19.58
CA ALA A 243 24.50 4.97 20.52
C ALA A 243 24.03 4.44 21.88
N TRP A 244 22.73 4.59 22.20
CA TRP A 244 22.16 4.09 23.44
C TRP A 244 20.98 3.14 23.17
N PRO A 245 20.97 1.95 23.77
CA PRO A 245 19.98 0.93 23.43
C PRO A 245 18.61 1.29 23.99
N ARG A 246 17.59 1.32 23.12
CA ARG A 246 16.23 1.01 23.58
C ARG A 246 16.07 -0.51 23.66
N SER A 247 15.61 -1.03 24.79
CA SER A 247 14.86 -2.29 24.76
C SER A 247 13.45 -1.97 24.22
N ILE A 248 13.32 -1.86 22.89
CA ILE A 248 11.98 -1.81 22.30
C ILE A 248 11.45 -3.23 22.32
N VAL A 249 10.38 -3.41 23.10
CA VAL A 249 9.48 -4.56 22.96
C VAL A 249 8.45 -4.16 21.92
N GLU A 250 8.50 -4.78 20.74
CA GLU A 250 7.46 -4.58 19.72
C GLU A 250 6.26 -5.46 20.06
N ASP A 251 5.25 -4.84 20.67
CA ASP A 251 4.00 -5.50 21.08
C ASP A 251 2.99 -5.62 19.92
N LYS A 252 3.18 -4.82 18.86
CA LYS A 252 2.36 -4.84 17.63
C LYS A 252 2.95 -5.75 16.54
N SER A 253 3.43 -6.92 16.90
CA SER A 253 3.87 -7.91 15.91
C SER A 253 2.71 -8.73 15.39
N SER A 254 2.78 -9.15 14.12
CA SER A 254 1.89 -10.17 13.56
C SER A 254 2.17 -11.58 14.11
N HIS A 255 3.35 -11.75 14.71
CA HIS A 255 3.72 -12.92 15.50
C HIS A 255 3.03 -12.91 16.88
N GLN A 256 2.70 -14.09 17.40
CA GLN A 256 1.96 -14.25 18.66
C GLN A 256 2.72 -13.77 19.91
N HIS A 257 4.04 -13.63 19.80
CA HIS A 257 4.91 -13.21 20.90
C HIS A 257 5.62 -11.91 20.56
N PRO A 258 5.88 -11.05 21.55
CA PRO A 258 6.59 -9.81 21.28
C PRO A 258 8.06 -10.08 20.92
N PHE A 259 8.60 -9.22 20.05
CA PHE A 259 10.02 -9.22 19.73
C PHE A 259 10.78 -8.21 20.59
N SER A 260 12.01 -8.56 20.96
CA SER A 260 12.95 -7.69 21.66
C SER A 260 14.08 -7.28 20.73
N LEU A 261 14.49 -6.01 20.78
CA LEU A 261 15.64 -5.52 20.04
C LEU A 261 16.94 -6.21 20.52
N LEU A 262 17.69 -6.80 19.60
CA LEU A 262 18.98 -7.45 19.85
C LEU A 262 20.06 -6.85 18.94
N TRP A 263 21.09 -6.31 19.58
CA TRP A 263 22.26 -5.71 18.95
C TRP A 263 23.35 -6.76 18.69
N ARG A 264 23.98 -6.72 17.51
CA ARG A 264 24.98 -7.71 17.04
C ARG A 264 26.26 -7.05 16.56
N GLN A 265 27.35 -7.82 16.62
CA GLN A 265 28.68 -7.41 16.15
C GLN A 265 28.92 -7.69 14.65
N GLY A 266 27.96 -8.35 13.98
CA GLY A 266 28.05 -8.70 12.56
C GLY A 266 26.68 -8.97 11.97
N SER A 267 26.67 -9.57 10.79
CA SER A 267 25.44 -9.94 10.11
C SER A 267 24.77 -11.17 10.72
N PHE A 268 23.52 -11.41 10.33
CA PHE A 268 22.73 -12.58 10.67
C PHE A 268 21.82 -12.93 9.51
N ILE A 269 21.31 -14.16 9.46
CA ILE A 269 20.28 -14.54 8.50
C ILE A 269 18.93 -14.41 9.19
N CYS A 270 18.03 -13.64 8.59
CA CYS A 270 16.68 -13.48 9.13
C CYS A 270 15.89 -14.78 8.97
N ASP A 271 15.40 -15.32 10.08
CA ASP A 271 14.61 -16.57 10.09
C ASP A 271 13.28 -16.44 9.36
N ALA A 272 12.76 -15.22 9.17
CA ALA A 272 11.49 -15.00 8.51
C ALA A 272 11.58 -14.84 6.98
N CYS A 273 12.69 -14.36 6.43
CA CYS A 273 12.78 -14.07 4.99
C CYS A 273 14.06 -14.58 4.31
N ASP A 274 14.91 -15.32 5.03
CA ASP A 274 16.15 -15.93 4.53
C ASP A 274 17.11 -14.95 3.84
N THR A 275 17.12 -13.69 4.28
CA THR A 275 18.07 -12.67 3.80
C THR A 275 18.93 -12.14 4.93
N GLU A 276 20.11 -11.65 4.55
CA GLU A 276 21.10 -11.12 5.49
C GLU A 276 20.60 -9.82 6.15
N GLY A 277 20.70 -9.75 7.47
CA GLY A 277 20.50 -8.54 8.27
C GLY A 277 21.80 -8.12 8.94
N ASN A 278 21.94 -6.83 9.22
CA ASN A 278 23.18 -6.25 9.71
C ASN A 278 22.99 -5.57 11.07
N TYR A 279 23.83 -5.93 12.06
CA TYR A 279 24.03 -5.28 13.37
C TYR A 279 22.81 -5.14 14.30
N ILE A 280 21.57 -5.19 13.79
CA ILE A 280 20.32 -5.08 14.54
C ILE A 280 19.38 -6.18 14.10
N SER A 281 18.93 -6.94 15.07
CA SER A 281 17.95 -8.01 14.92
C SER A 281 16.83 -7.86 15.94
N TYR A 282 15.71 -8.52 15.69
CA TYR A 282 14.59 -8.60 16.59
C TYR A 282 14.41 -10.07 16.97
N ILE A 283 14.56 -10.38 18.26
CA ILE A 283 14.51 -11.75 18.74
C ILE A 283 13.21 -12.01 19.50
N CYS A 284 12.51 -13.07 19.13
CA CYS A 284 11.47 -13.63 19.97
C CYS A 284 12.10 -14.69 20.88
N LEU A 285 12.22 -14.39 22.17
CA LEU A 285 12.83 -15.32 23.13
C LEU A 285 12.01 -16.60 23.34
N LYS A 286 10.68 -16.55 23.12
CA LYS A 286 9.80 -17.72 23.27
C LYS A 286 9.93 -18.70 22.10
N CYS A 287 10.06 -18.18 20.88
CA CYS A 287 10.18 -18.97 19.66
C CYS A 287 11.63 -19.16 19.20
N CYS A 288 12.58 -18.49 19.85
CA CYS A 288 14.00 -18.47 19.50
C CYS A 288 14.26 -18.10 18.03
N ILE A 289 13.45 -17.21 17.47
CA ILE A 289 13.59 -16.70 16.10
C ILE A 289 14.19 -15.30 16.08
N GLU A 290 15.02 -15.05 15.09
CA GLU A 290 15.72 -13.79 14.88
C GLU A 290 15.33 -13.20 13.52
N VAL A 291 14.80 -11.98 13.52
CA VAL A 291 14.22 -11.37 12.32
C VAL A 291 14.66 -9.92 12.12
N HIS A 292 14.53 -9.41 10.89
CA HIS A 292 14.64 -7.97 10.65
C HIS A 292 13.50 -7.21 11.31
N LYS A 293 13.68 -5.90 11.54
CA LYS A 293 12.61 -5.01 11.99
C LYS A 293 11.36 -5.12 11.12
N LYS A 294 11.50 -5.02 9.80
CA LYS A 294 10.36 -5.12 8.87
C LYS A 294 9.67 -6.49 8.95
N CYS A 295 10.41 -7.52 9.35
CA CYS A 295 9.91 -8.88 9.43
C CYS A 295 9.10 -9.17 10.71
N THR A 296 9.10 -8.27 11.71
CA THR A 296 8.24 -8.39 12.90
C THR A 296 6.75 -8.19 12.57
N SER A 297 6.48 -7.54 11.44
CA SER A 297 5.15 -7.11 11.00
C SER A 297 4.68 -7.82 9.72
N LEU A 298 5.28 -8.97 9.37
CA LEU A 298 4.90 -9.71 8.16
C LEU A 298 3.42 -10.12 8.19
N PRO A 299 2.66 -9.94 7.10
CA PRO A 299 1.27 -10.37 7.08
C PRO A 299 1.13 -11.86 7.39
N ARG A 300 0.24 -12.22 8.32
CA ARG A 300 0.04 -13.62 8.70
C ARG A 300 -0.65 -14.42 7.59
N ILE A 301 -1.64 -13.82 6.94
CA ILE A 301 -2.46 -14.43 5.90
C ILE A 301 -2.47 -13.49 4.71
N ILE A 302 -2.22 -14.06 3.54
CA ILE A 302 -2.20 -13.34 2.27
C ILE A 302 -3.08 -14.09 1.28
N LYS A 303 -3.88 -13.37 0.51
CA LYS A 303 -4.45 -13.85 -0.73
C LYS A 303 -3.55 -13.40 -1.87
N PHE A 304 -2.96 -14.34 -2.60
CA PHE A 304 -2.06 -14.07 -3.71
C PHE A 304 -2.78 -14.31 -5.04
N SER A 305 -2.68 -13.37 -5.97
CA SER A 305 -3.36 -13.42 -7.27
C SER A 305 -3.05 -14.68 -8.09
N ARG A 306 -1.82 -15.21 -8.02
CA ARG A 306 -1.41 -16.45 -8.71
C ARG A 306 -1.78 -17.75 -7.98
N HIS A 307 -2.56 -17.67 -6.90
CA HIS A 307 -3.02 -18.86 -6.18
C HIS A 307 -4.45 -18.71 -5.64
N ASP A 308 -5.28 -19.72 -5.88
CA ASP A 308 -6.70 -19.67 -5.51
C ASP A 308 -6.96 -19.66 -4.00
N HIS A 309 -6.06 -20.20 -3.19
CA HIS A 309 -6.24 -20.23 -1.74
C HIS A 309 -5.42 -19.15 -1.03
N CYS A 310 -5.85 -18.83 0.19
CA CYS A 310 -5.03 -18.07 1.11
C CYS A 310 -3.75 -18.85 1.46
N ILE A 311 -2.66 -18.11 1.58
CA ILE A 311 -1.35 -18.63 1.99
C ILE A 311 -0.97 -18.02 3.34
N PHE A 312 -0.31 -18.82 4.16
CA PHE A 312 -0.01 -18.50 5.55
C PHE A 312 1.49 -18.38 5.75
N HIS A 313 1.90 -17.31 6.41
CA HIS A 313 3.29 -17.16 6.83
C HIS A 313 3.61 -18.21 7.90
N LYS A 314 4.65 -19.00 7.66
CA LYS A 314 5.20 -19.96 8.62
C LYS A 314 6.69 -19.68 8.75
N HIS A 315 7.18 -19.54 9.97
CA HIS A 315 8.61 -19.38 10.26
C HIS A 315 9.42 -20.66 9.99
N PHE A 316 8.76 -21.82 10.06
CA PHE A 316 9.36 -23.13 9.79
C PHE A 316 8.35 -23.98 9.04
N LEU A 317 8.82 -24.69 8.01
CA LEU A 317 8.02 -25.68 7.31
C LEU A 317 8.15 -27.02 8.04
N GLN A 318 7.09 -27.42 8.76
CA GLN A 318 6.99 -28.77 9.30
C GLN A 318 6.40 -29.70 8.24
N THR A 319 7.26 -30.39 7.49
CA THR A 319 6.85 -31.52 6.64
C THR A 319 7.25 -32.84 7.29
N ARG A 320 6.36 -33.84 7.23
CA ARG A 320 6.66 -35.22 7.69
C ARG A 320 7.59 -35.95 6.72
N GLU A 321 7.71 -35.44 5.50
CA GLU A 321 8.54 -35.96 4.43
C GLU A 321 9.56 -34.88 4.05
N LEU A 322 10.85 -35.23 4.04
CA LEU A 322 11.96 -34.35 3.64
C LEU A 322 12.02 -34.21 2.11
N THR A 323 10.89 -33.92 1.47
CA THR A 323 10.85 -33.63 0.04
C THR A 323 11.35 -32.23 -0.19
N ARG A 324 12.24 -32.04 -1.17
CA ARG A 324 12.59 -30.72 -1.69
C ARG A 324 11.32 -29.97 -2.09
N GLN A 325 11.22 -28.71 -1.69
CA GLN A 325 10.11 -27.82 -2.01
C GLN A 325 10.68 -26.63 -2.77
N ASP A 326 10.17 -26.38 -3.96
CA ASP A 326 10.60 -25.27 -4.79
C ASP A 326 9.55 -24.15 -4.74
N CYS A 327 10.04 -22.92 -4.66
CA CYS A 327 9.20 -21.74 -4.67
C CYS A 327 8.44 -21.66 -5.99
N LYS A 328 7.11 -21.55 -5.95
CA LYS A 328 6.28 -21.49 -7.16
C LYS A 328 6.38 -20.18 -7.96
N ILE A 329 7.19 -19.22 -7.49
CA ILE A 329 7.46 -17.95 -8.18
C ILE A 329 8.84 -17.96 -8.84
N CYS A 330 9.89 -18.27 -8.08
CA CYS A 330 11.27 -18.20 -8.58
C CYS A 330 11.88 -19.56 -8.91
N PHE A 331 11.18 -20.66 -8.62
CA PHE A 331 11.60 -22.05 -8.86
C PHE A 331 12.90 -22.47 -8.15
N ASN A 332 13.40 -21.65 -7.21
CA ASN A 332 14.51 -22.00 -6.35
C ASN A 332 14.02 -22.76 -5.10
N GLU A 333 14.91 -23.57 -4.53
CA GLU A 333 14.66 -24.35 -3.32
C GLU A 333 14.24 -23.44 -2.14
N VAL A 334 13.20 -23.85 -1.42
CA VAL A 334 12.73 -23.23 -0.19
C VAL A 334 13.31 -23.99 1.00
N LYS A 335 14.11 -23.30 1.79
CA LYS A 335 14.69 -23.89 3.01
C LYS A 335 13.60 -24.15 4.05
N LEU A 336 13.57 -25.37 4.59
CA LEU A 336 12.55 -25.81 5.54
C LEU A 336 12.70 -25.15 6.92
N ASP A 337 13.91 -24.73 7.28
CA ASP A 337 14.27 -24.05 8.53
C ASP A 337 14.12 -22.51 8.46
N ARG A 338 13.48 -22.01 7.41
CA ARG A 338 13.26 -20.57 7.16
C ARG A 338 11.81 -20.26 6.84
N GLY A 339 11.50 -18.98 7.00
CA GLY A 339 10.18 -18.42 6.77
C GLY A 339 9.75 -18.51 5.31
N SER A 340 8.50 -18.94 5.11
CA SER A 340 7.86 -19.05 3.80
C SER A 340 6.35 -18.89 3.93
N TYR A 341 5.69 -18.62 2.80
CA TYR A 341 4.24 -18.71 2.72
C TYR A 341 3.85 -20.05 2.12
N SER A 342 2.85 -20.70 2.71
CA SER A 342 2.32 -21.98 2.20
C SER A 342 0.80 -22.03 2.26
N CYS A 343 0.20 -22.73 1.31
CA CYS A 343 -1.24 -23.01 1.35
C CYS A 343 -1.58 -23.92 2.53
N GLY A 344 -2.67 -23.61 3.23
CA GLY A 344 -3.19 -24.42 4.34
C GLY A 344 -4.10 -25.58 3.90
N LYS A 345 -4.56 -25.56 2.64
CA LYS A 345 -5.56 -26.52 2.14
C LYS A 345 -4.94 -27.93 1.98
N PRO A 346 -5.59 -28.98 2.53
CA PRO A 346 -5.13 -30.35 2.34
C PRO A 346 -4.98 -30.71 0.86
N GLY A 347 -3.83 -31.28 0.48
CA GLY A 347 -3.52 -31.65 -0.90
C GLY A 347 -2.93 -30.54 -1.76
N CYS A 348 -2.84 -29.30 -1.28
CA CYS A 348 -2.18 -28.20 -1.97
C CYS A 348 -0.73 -28.04 -1.48
N ASN A 349 0.26 -28.22 -2.36
CA ASN A 349 1.69 -28.07 -2.06
C ASN A 349 2.26 -26.71 -2.49
N TYR A 350 1.41 -25.68 -2.57
CA TYR A 350 1.86 -24.35 -2.97
C TYR A 350 2.70 -23.70 -1.86
N VAL A 351 3.98 -23.44 -2.16
CA VAL A 351 4.96 -22.84 -1.26
C VAL A 351 5.76 -21.77 -2.00
N VAL A 352 5.98 -20.62 -1.37
CA VAL A 352 6.74 -19.50 -1.94
C VAL A 352 7.60 -18.81 -0.89
N HIS A 353 8.74 -18.24 -1.29
CA HIS A 353 9.57 -17.41 -0.41
C HIS A 353 8.82 -16.14 0.00
N VAL A 354 9.10 -15.65 1.22
CA VAL A 354 8.51 -14.40 1.74
C VAL A 354 8.82 -13.21 0.83
N ASN A 355 10.06 -13.08 0.35
CA ASN A 355 10.41 -11.94 -0.51
C ASN A 355 9.78 -12.05 -1.89
N CYS A 356 9.62 -13.25 -2.46
CA CYS A 356 9.01 -13.42 -3.78
C CYS A 356 7.53 -13.01 -3.80
N VAL A 357 6.78 -13.33 -2.74
CA VAL A 357 5.36 -12.97 -2.68
C VAL A 357 5.16 -11.49 -2.32
N LEU A 358 6.02 -10.92 -1.48
CA LEU A 358 5.93 -9.53 -1.02
C LEU A 358 6.64 -8.53 -1.95
N GLU A 359 7.24 -8.99 -3.04
CA GLU A 359 7.97 -8.14 -3.98
C GLU A 359 7.05 -7.10 -4.64
N ASN A 360 5.81 -7.47 -4.92
CA ASN A 360 4.84 -6.62 -5.59
C ASN A 360 3.51 -6.56 -4.83
N GLU A 361 3.26 -5.43 -4.18
CA GLU A 361 2.05 -5.16 -3.40
C GLU A 361 0.75 -5.26 -4.21
N LYS A 362 0.81 -5.17 -5.55
CA LYS A 362 -0.37 -5.29 -6.43
C LYS A 362 -0.82 -6.73 -6.65
N LEU A 363 0.01 -7.71 -6.29
CA LEU A 363 -0.27 -9.13 -6.51
C LEU A 363 -0.91 -9.80 -5.30
N TYR A 364 -1.02 -9.11 -4.17
CA TYR A 364 -1.49 -9.71 -2.94
C TYR A 364 -2.35 -8.78 -2.10
N GLU A 365 -3.23 -9.38 -1.31
CA GLU A 365 -4.05 -8.70 -0.33
C GLU A 365 -3.81 -9.32 1.06
N VAL A 366 -3.68 -8.46 2.07
CA VAL A 366 -3.55 -8.91 3.46
C VAL A 366 -4.94 -9.23 3.99
N ILE A 367 -5.13 -10.47 4.44
CA ILE A 367 -6.40 -10.95 4.96
C ILE A 367 -6.33 -11.01 6.49
N GLU A 368 -7.32 -10.43 7.17
CA GLU A 368 -7.43 -10.51 8.63
C GLU A 368 -8.09 -11.84 9.07
N ASP A 369 -9.12 -12.29 8.35
CA ASP A 369 -9.88 -13.52 8.61
C ASP A 369 -10.23 -14.23 7.28
N GLU A 370 -9.75 -15.47 7.13
CA GLU A 370 -9.95 -16.31 5.93
C GLU A 370 -11.44 -16.59 5.66
N LYS A 371 -12.25 -16.81 6.70
CA LYS A 371 -13.66 -17.22 6.52
C LYS A 371 -14.51 -16.10 5.96
N GLN A 372 -14.26 -14.87 6.41
CA GLN A 372 -14.98 -13.70 5.90
C GLN A 372 -14.63 -13.46 4.43
N TYR A 373 -13.38 -13.73 4.05
CA TYR A 373 -12.93 -13.58 2.68
C TYR A 373 -13.58 -14.60 1.74
N GLU A 374 -13.58 -15.90 2.10
CA GLU A 374 -14.18 -16.96 1.28
C GLU A 374 -15.67 -16.69 1.01
N GLU A 375 -16.44 -16.29 2.02
CA GLU A 375 -17.86 -15.96 1.87
C GLU A 375 -18.10 -14.73 0.97
N PHE A 376 -17.21 -13.74 0.98
CA PHE A 376 -17.31 -12.57 0.12
C PHE A 376 -16.92 -12.91 -1.33
N TYR A 377 -15.86 -13.69 -1.49
CA TYR A 377 -15.34 -14.12 -2.77
C TYR A 377 -16.35 -15.00 -3.54
N GLU A 378 -16.95 -15.99 -2.87
CA GLU A 378 -18.00 -16.83 -3.46
C GLU A 378 -19.20 -15.99 -3.95
N LYS A 379 -19.61 -14.97 -3.18
CA LYS A 379 -20.69 -14.06 -3.58
C LYS A 379 -20.33 -13.18 -4.78
N SER A 380 -19.06 -12.81 -4.93
CA SER A 380 -18.59 -11.98 -6.06
C SER A 380 -18.58 -12.75 -7.39
N ILE A 381 -18.15 -14.02 -7.37
CA ILE A 381 -18.13 -14.91 -8.55
C ILE A 381 -19.55 -15.28 -8.97
N GLN A 382 -20.50 -15.37 -8.03
CA GLN A 382 -21.91 -15.66 -8.30
C GLN A 382 -22.70 -14.50 -8.93
N SER A 383 -22.06 -13.40 -9.33
CA SER A 383 -22.73 -12.36 -10.11
C SER A 383 -23.06 -12.88 -11.51
N SER A 384 -24.24 -13.49 -11.66
CA SER A 384 -24.66 -14.15 -12.89
C SER A 384 -24.73 -13.18 -14.08
N ILE A 385 -23.98 -13.49 -15.14
CA ILE A 385 -24.06 -12.80 -16.44
C ILE A 385 -25.23 -13.27 -17.31
N ILE A 386 -25.85 -14.39 -16.93
CA ILE A 386 -26.98 -15.01 -17.64
C ILE A 386 -28.21 -15.10 -16.75
N ARG A 387 -29.37 -14.94 -17.38
CA ARG A 387 -30.66 -15.34 -16.82
C ARG A 387 -31.22 -16.49 -17.65
N VAL A 388 -31.33 -17.66 -17.03
CA VAL A 388 -31.88 -18.87 -17.68
C VAL A 388 -33.40 -18.71 -17.83
N ILE A 389 -33.91 -18.98 -19.04
CA ILE A 389 -35.34 -18.87 -19.37
C ILE A 389 -35.94 -20.26 -19.56
N GLU A 390 -35.24 -21.14 -20.30
CA GLU A 390 -35.68 -22.51 -20.57
C GLU A 390 -34.51 -23.48 -20.36
N VAL A 391 -34.81 -24.69 -19.88
CA VAL A 391 -33.86 -25.79 -19.68
C VAL A 391 -34.36 -27.06 -20.36
N ASN A 392 -33.47 -27.90 -20.87
CA ASN A 392 -33.81 -29.22 -21.38
C ASN A 392 -33.97 -30.26 -20.26
N GLU A 393 -34.40 -31.47 -20.63
CA GLU A 393 -34.59 -32.61 -19.71
C GLU A 393 -33.28 -33.04 -19.00
N VAL A 394 -32.12 -32.67 -19.56
CA VAL A 394 -30.78 -32.97 -19.02
C VAL A 394 -30.29 -31.86 -18.07
N GLY A 395 -31.07 -30.79 -17.91
CA GLY A 395 -30.76 -29.64 -17.03
C GLY A 395 -29.89 -28.56 -17.67
N GLU A 396 -29.63 -28.61 -18.98
CA GLU A 396 -28.89 -27.55 -19.69
C GLU A 396 -29.82 -26.42 -20.13
N ALA A 397 -29.36 -25.19 -20.01
CA ALA A 397 -30.10 -24.02 -20.47
C ALA A 397 -30.21 -24.01 -22.01
N THR A 398 -31.43 -24.13 -22.53
CA THR A 398 -31.71 -24.08 -23.97
C THR A 398 -31.97 -22.67 -24.45
N LYS A 399 -32.42 -21.78 -23.55
CA LYS A 399 -32.70 -20.39 -23.83
C LYS A 399 -32.29 -19.51 -22.67
N ILE A 400 -31.52 -18.47 -22.97
CA ILE A 400 -30.97 -17.55 -21.97
C ILE A 400 -31.14 -16.10 -22.40
N GLN A 401 -31.13 -15.21 -21.42
CA GLN A 401 -30.88 -13.79 -21.62
C GLN A 401 -29.46 -13.48 -21.14
N HIS A 402 -28.62 -12.97 -22.04
CA HIS A 402 -27.23 -12.63 -21.75
C HIS A 402 -27.10 -11.12 -21.52
N PHE A 403 -26.30 -10.66 -20.55
CA PHE A 403 -26.24 -9.23 -20.19
C PHE A 403 -25.75 -8.31 -21.33
N THR A 404 -24.94 -8.83 -22.26
CA THR A 404 -24.42 -8.05 -23.40
C THR A 404 -25.37 -8.02 -24.59
N HIS A 405 -26.46 -8.77 -24.56
CA HIS A 405 -27.36 -8.89 -25.71
C HIS A 405 -28.83 -8.74 -25.31
N GLN A 406 -29.55 -7.87 -26.02
CA GLN A 406 -30.92 -7.54 -25.66
C GLN A 406 -31.90 -8.71 -25.89
N TYR A 407 -31.67 -9.52 -26.93
CA TYR A 407 -32.52 -10.65 -27.29
C TYR A 407 -32.12 -11.95 -26.59
N TYR A 408 -33.03 -12.92 -26.57
CA TYR A 408 -32.75 -14.24 -26.03
C TYR A 408 -31.83 -15.02 -26.97
N LEU A 409 -30.88 -15.75 -26.39
CA LEU A 409 -30.01 -16.65 -27.12
C LEU A 409 -30.50 -18.09 -26.95
N GLY A 410 -30.59 -18.82 -28.06
CA GLY A 410 -30.91 -20.25 -28.10
C GLY A 410 -29.65 -21.11 -28.24
N LEU A 411 -29.66 -22.29 -27.62
CA LEU A 411 -28.58 -23.28 -27.72
C LEU A 411 -28.69 -24.08 -29.04
N ALA A 412 -27.58 -24.26 -29.75
CA ALA A 412 -27.48 -25.05 -30.97
C ALA A 412 -26.16 -25.83 -31.03
N ASP A 413 -26.17 -27.00 -31.67
CA ASP A 413 -25.02 -27.91 -31.77
C ASP A 413 -24.42 -27.98 -33.19
N LYS A 414 -25.22 -27.75 -34.25
CA LYS A 414 -24.76 -27.74 -35.66
C LYS A 414 -25.61 -26.83 -36.56
N MET A 415 -24.95 -26.08 -37.43
CA MET A 415 -25.54 -25.40 -38.60
C MET A 415 -24.52 -25.45 -39.76
N GLU A 416 -25.00 -25.51 -41.00
CA GLU A 416 -24.20 -25.84 -42.20
C GLU A 416 -23.22 -24.74 -42.69
N GLU A 417 -23.06 -23.62 -41.98
CA GLU A 417 -22.16 -22.53 -42.38
C GLU A 417 -20.77 -22.65 -41.77
N ILE A 418 -19.74 -22.56 -42.62
CA ILE A 418 -18.36 -23.02 -42.34
C ILE A 418 -17.47 -21.95 -41.67
N ASP A 419 -17.91 -20.68 -41.55
CA ASP A 419 -17.04 -19.59 -41.07
C ASP A 419 -17.70 -18.64 -40.05
N ARG A 420 -18.32 -19.21 -39.01
CA ARG A 420 -18.89 -18.40 -37.91
C ARG A 420 -17.86 -18.16 -36.84
N LYS A 421 -17.76 -16.90 -36.38
CA LYS A 421 -16.91 -16.51 -35.26
C LYS A 421 -17.77 -16.19 -34.05
N CYS A 422 -17.24 -16.49 -32.88
CA CYS A 422 -17.83 -16.10 -31.61
C CYS A 422 -17.62 -14.60 -31.41
N ASP A 423 -18.70 -13.83 -31.22
CA ASP A 423 -18.64 -12.39 -30.96
C ASP A 423 -17.95 -12.05 -29.63
N GLY A 424 -17.81 -13.03 -28.73
CA GLY A 424 -17.08 -12.87 -27.48
C GLY A 424 -15.57 -12.97 -27.67
N CYS A 425 -15.08 -14.06 -28.29
CA CYS A 425 -13.63 -14.37 -28.34
C CYS A 425 -12.99 -14.24 -29.72
N MET A 426 -13.79 -13.98 -30.76
CA MET A 426 -13.40 -13.89 -32.16
C MET A 426 -12.82 -15.18 -32.78
N LEU A 427 -12.87 -16.30 -32.04
CA LEU A 427 -12.49 -17.63 -32.55
C LEU A 427 -13.66 -18.29 -33.26
N SER A 428 -13.35 -19.18 -34.21
CA SER A 428 -14.34 -19.93 -34.96
C SER A 428 -15.20 -20.84 -34.06
N ILE A 429 -16.47 -20.96 -34.41
CA ILE A 429 -17.44 -21.82 -33.72
C ILE A 429 -17.46 -23.18 -34.42
N SER A 430 -17.07 -24.23 -33.70
CA SER A 430 -17.04 -25.62 -34.19
C SER A 430 -17.83 -26.59 -33.30
N THR A 431 -18.32 -26.14 -32.15
CA THR A 431 -19.01 -26.92 -31.12
C THR A 431 -20.27 -26.20 -30.63
N LEU A 432 -21.02 -26.82 -29.72
CA LEU A 432 -22.19 -26.26 -29.02
C LEU A 432 -22.07 -24.76 -28.69
N PHE A 433 -23.02 -23.96 -29.15
CA PHE A 433 -23.00 -22.50 -29.10
C PHE A 433 -24.38 -21.90 -28.84
N TYR A 434 -24.41 -20.64 -28.43
CA TYR A 434 -25.62 -19.85 -28.30
C TYR A 434 -25.73 -18.87 -29.46
N TYR A 435 -26.94 -18.69 -30.01
CA TYR A 435 -27.19 -17.77 -31.12
C TYR A 435 -28.46 -16.95 -30.91
N CYS A 436 -28.52 -15.77 -31.53
CA CYS A 436 -29.71 -14.95 -31.61
C CYS A 436 -30.50 -15.26 -32.89
N SER A 437 -31.82 -15.37 -32.82
CA SER A 437 -32.68 -15.53 -34.00
C SER A 437 -32.87 -14.23 -34.78
N GLU A 438 -32.68 -13.07 -34.14
CA GLU A 438 -32.99 -11.75 -34.69
C GLU A 438 -31.78 -11.08 -35.36
N CYS A 439 -30.55 -11.49 -35.03
CA CYS A 439 -29.32 -10.89 -35.55
C CYS A 439 -28.17 -11.90 -35.58
N PRO A 440 -27.09 -11.65 -36.36
CA PRO A 440 -25.97 -12.58 -36.48
C PRO A 440 -25.03 -12.51 -35.27
N PHE A 441 -25.56 -12.80 -34.07
CA PHE A 441 -24.83 -12.81 -32.81
C PHE A 441 -24.68 -14.25 -32.31
N PHE A 442 -23.44 -14.68 -32.07
CA PHE A 442 -23.06 -16.03 -31.72
C PHE A 442 -22.02 -16.04 -30.60
N LEU A 443 -22.21 -16.91 -29.60
CA LEU A 443 -21.25 -17.09 -28.51
C LEU A 443 -20.96 -18.58 -28.26
N HIS A 444 -19.71 -18.93 -27.99
CA HIS A 444 -19.41 -20.25 -27.42
C HIS A 444 -20.09 -20.41 -26.06
N LYS A 445 -20.50 -21.64 -25.73
CA LYS A 445 -21.02 -21.96 -24.39
C LYS A 445 -20.08 -21.48 -23.27
N THR A 446 -18.77 -21.69 -23.43
CA THR A 446 -17.76 -21.21 -22.48
C THR A 446 -17.68 -19.68 -22.39
N CYS A 447 -17.96 -18.95 -23.47
CA CYS A 447 -17.96 -17.48 -23.44
C CYS A 447 -19.22 -16.94 -22.74
N VAL A 448 -20.34 -17.66 -22.80
CA VAL A 448 -21.59 -17.37 -22.10
C VAL A 448 -21.51 -17.65 -20.60
N GLU A 449 -20.59 -18.52 -20.18
CA GLU A 449 -20.40 -18.94 -18.79
C GLU A 449 -19.28 -18.17 -18.07
N LEU A 450 -18.66 -17.18 -18.73
CA LEU A 450 -17.59 -16.37 -18.15
C LEU A 450 -18.08 -15.60 -16.90
N PRO A 451 -17.29 -15.55 -15.82
CA PRO A 451 -17.69 -14.80 -14.63
C PRO A 451 -17.75 -13.29 -14.93
N ARG A 452 -18.78 -12.60 -14.42
CA ARG A 452 -18.89 -11.13 -14.55
C ARG A 452 -17.73 -10.41 -13.89
N ILE A 453 -17.34 -10.90 -12.72
CA ILE A 453 -16.26 -10.38 -11.89
C ILE A 453 -15.29 -11.52 -11.66
N LYS A 454 -14.02 -11.31 -12.00
CA LYS A 454 -12.96 -12.32 -11.92
C LYS A 454 -11.73 -11.73 -11.24
N GLN A 455 -11.02 -12.48 -10.41
CA GLN A 455 -9.65 -12.12 -10.04
C GLN A 455 -8.69 -12.75 -11.04
N HIS A 456 -7.77 -11.95 -11.58
CA HIS A 456 -6.80 -12.42 -12.56
C HIS A 456 -5.43 -12.64 -11.90
N TRP A 457 -4.62 -13.58 -12.39
CA TRP A 457 -3.30 -13.85 -11.80
C TRP A 457 -2.31 -12.67 -11.96
N PHE A 458 -2.60 -11.74 -12.86
CA PHE A 458 -1.77 -10.56 -13.12
C PHE A 458 -1.91 -9.48 -12.03
N ARG A 459 -3.07 -9.39 -11.36
CA ARG A 459 -3.33 -8.43 -10.26
C ARG A 459 -4.39 -8.94 -9.31
N GLN A 460 -4.27 -8.59 -8.04
CA GLN A 460 -5.27 -8.93 -7.02
C GLN A 460 -6.62 -8.22 -7.22
N ALA A 461 -6.65 -7.16 -8.01
CA ALA A 461 -7.86 -6.42 -8.35
C ALA A 461 -8.91 -7.29 -9.06
N SER A 462 -10.17 -7.05 -8.75
CA SER A 462 -11.30 -7.63 -9.46
C SER A 462 -11.42 -7.02 -10.85
N ALA A 463 -11.48 -7.87 -11.85
CA ALA A 463 -11.70 -7.51 -13.24
C ALA A 463 -13.18 -7.64 -13.61
N THR A 464 -13.75 -6.66 -14.31
CA THR A 464 -15.15 -6.66 -14.73
C THR A 464 -15.30 -6.95 -16.21
N LEU A 465 -16.15 -7.92 -16.55
CA LEU A 465 -16.43 -8.30 -17.93
C LEU A 465 -17.32 -7.26 -18.63
N PHE A 466 -16.90 -6.81 -19.80
CA PHE A 466 -17.68 -5.95 -20.68
C PHE A 466 -17.48 -6.31 -22.16
N PHE A 467 -18.29 -5.72 -23.03
CA PHE A 467 -18.23 -5.93 -24.48
C PHE A 467 -17.87 -4.61 -25.18
N LYS A 468 -16.99 -4.68 -26.19
CA LYS A 468 -16.65 -3.56 -27.06
C LYS A 468 -16.53 -4.00 -28.52
N ASP A 469 -17.03 -3.16 -29.42
CA ASP A 469 -16.92 -3.39 -30.86
C ASP A 469 -15.48 -3.25 -31.38
N PHE A 470 -14.67 -2.39 -30.76
CA PHE A 470 -13.28 -2.19 -31.13
C PHE A 470 -12.48 -1.63 -29.96
N GLN A 471 -11.44 -2.35 -29.53
CA GLN A 471 -10.56 -1.94 -28.43
C GLN A 471 -9.16 -2.54 -28.60
N ASN A 472 -8.15 -1.81 -28.14
CA ASN A 472 -6.80 -2.37 -28.02
C ASN A 472 -6.67 -3.10 -26.69
N CYS A 473 -6.11 -4.30 -26.73
CA CYS A 473 -5.74 -4.99 -25.50
C CYS A 473 -4.39 -4.46 -25.00
N ASP A 474 -4.35 -3.96 -23.76
CA ASP A 474 -3.14 -3.36 -23.17
C ASP A 474 -2.02 -4.37 -22.84
N PHE A 475 -2.25 -5.65 -23.10
CA PHE A 475 -1.32 -6.75 -22.82
C PHE A 475 -0.62 -7.24 -24.08
N CYS A 476 -1.36 -7.43 -25.17
CA CYS A 476 -0.79 -7.93 -26.43
C CYS A 476 -0.68 -6.86 -27.52
N ASP A 477 -1.14 -5.63 -27.24
CA ASP A 477 -1.22 -4.50 -28.17
C ASP A 477 -2.03 -4.80 -29.45
N GLN A 478 -2.79 -5.90 -29.48
CA GLN A 478 -3.65 -6.27 -30.60
C GLN A 478 -5.01 -5.58 -30.45
N SER A 479 -5.48 -4.99 -31.55
CA SER A 479 -6.87 -4.53 -31.66
C SER A 479 -7.81 -5.72 -31.87
N CYS A 480 -8.84 -5.85 -31.04
CA CYS A 480 -9.89 -6.83 -31.25
C CYS A 480 -11.27 -6.31 -30.82
N SER A 481 -12.30 -6.95 -31.35
CA SER A 481 -13.69 -6.82 -30.92
C SER A 481 -14.04 -7.95 -29.95
N GLY A 482 -15.06 -7.76 -29.13
CA GLY A 482 -15.65 -8.80 -28.29
C GLY A 482 -15.57 -8.52 -26.80
N PHE A 483 -15.31 -9.56 -26.01
CA PHE A 483 -15.28 -9.48 -24.56
C PHE A 483 -13.91 -9.07 -24.03
N PHE A 484 -13.94 -8.19 -23.04
CA PHE A 484 -12.78 -7.67 -22.33
C PHE A 484 -13.04 -7.69 -20.83
N TYR A 485 -11.96 -7.85 -20.07
CA TYR A 485 -11.92 -7.63 -18.63
C TYR A 485 -11.25 -6.28 -18.37
N GLU A 486 -11.99 -5.36 -17.76
CA GLU A 486 -11.45 -4.09 -17.25
C GLU A 486 -10.84 -4.35 -15.87
N ILE A 487 -9.55 -4.03 -15.71
CA ILE A 487 -8.79 -4.20 -14.47
C ILE A 487 -8.38 -2.82 -13.95
N ASP A 488 -8.71 -2.54 -12.69
CA ASP A 488 -8.38 -1.28 -12.00
C ASP A 488 -8.86 0.01 -12.70
N GLU A 489 -9.82 -0.05 -13.64
CA GLU A 489 -10.29 1.08 -14.48
C GLU A 489 -9.25 1.62 -15.49
N TRP A 490 -8.09 0.97 -15.65
CA TRP A 490 -7.01 1.44 -16.53
C TRP A 490 -6.54 0.44 -17.57
N TRP A 491 -6.79 -0.86 -17.35
CA TRP A 491 -6.26 -1.93 -18.20
C TRP A 491 -7.39 -2.76 -18.78
N ASP A 492 -7.44 -2.83 -20.11
CA ASP A 492 -8.38 -3.64 -20.86
C ASP A 492 -7.68 -4.90 -21.37
N MET A 493 -8.04 -6.04 -20.78
CA MET A 493 -7.53 -7.34 -21.19
C MET A 493 -8.55 -8.07 -22.06
N SER A 494 -8.17 -8.43 -23.28
CA SER A 494 -9.02 -9.26 -24.13
C SER A 494 -9.18 -10.65 -23.52
N ILE A 495 -10.33 -11.30 -23.71
CA ILE A 495 -10.53 -12.67 -23.18
C ILE A 495 -9.59 -13.71 -23.81
N ARG A 496 -8.90 -13.38 -24.91
CA ARG A 496 -7.82 -14.23 -25.45
C ARG A 496 -6.59 -14.17 -24.56
N CYS A 497 -6.23 -12.97 -24.09
CA CYS A 497 -5.13 -12.76 -23.14
C CYS A 497 -5.46 -13.30 -21.75
N ASP A 498 -6.73 -13.21 -21.32
CA ASP A 498 -7.20 -13.75 -20.04
C ASP A 498 -7.02 -15.28 -19.89
N LYS A 499 -6.98 -16.00 -21.02
CA LYS A 499 -6.75 -17.45 -21.04
C LYS A 499 -5.28 -17.83 -20.86
N VAL A 500 -4.36 -16.87 -21.04
CA VAL A 500 -2.94 -17.10 -20.82
C VAL A 500 -2.74 -17.20 -19.32
N VAL A 501 -2.20 -18.33 -18.86
CA VAL A 501 -1.84 -18.56 -17.46
C VAL A 501 -0.44 -18.02 -17.18
N ASP A 502 -0.08 -17.85 -15.90
CA ASP A 502 1.21 -17.29 -15.49
C ASP A 502 2.42 -18.22 -15.75
N ILE A 503 2.16 -19.52 -15.93
CA ILE A 503 3.15 -20.56 -16.30
C ILE A 503 2.61 -21.33 -17.51
N ILE A 504 3.37 -21.36 -18.60
CA ILE A 504 2.92 -21.89 -19.89
C ILE A 504 3.91 -22.88 -20.50
N GLU A 505 3.38 -23.82 -21.28
CA GLU A 505 4.13 -24.59 -22.26
C GLU A 505 4.12 -23.81 -23.58
N CYS A 506 5.30 -23.53 -24.13
CA CYS A 506 5.42 -22.84 -25.41
C CYS A 506 5.75 -23.86 -26.49
N GLU A 507 4.92 -23.99 -27.53
CA GLU A 507 5.15 -24.97 -28.61
C GLU A 507 6.50 -24.77 -29.33
N GLY A 508 7.06 -23.56 -29.29
CA GLY A 508 8.38 -23.22 -29.82
C GLY A 508 9.55 -23.36 -28.84
N HIS A 509 9.34 -23.81 -27.60
CA HIS A 509 10.39 -23.93 -26.58
C HIS A 509 10.17 -25.12 -25.63
N GLN A 510 11.23 -25.92 -25.39
CA GLN A 510 11.10 -27.18 -24.63
C GLN A 510 10.78 -26.99 -23.13
N HIS A 511 11.18 -25.87 -22.52
CA HIS A 511 10.95 -25.62 -21.10
C HIS A 511 9.70 -24.78 -20.87
N PHE A 512 9.13 -24.87 -19.66
CA PHE A 512 8.08 -23.97 -19.22
C PHE A 512 8.58 -22.53 -19.16
N LEU A 513 7.70 -21.59 -19.54
CA LEU A 513 7.92 -20.17 -19.34
C LEU A 513 7.04 -19.68 -18.21
N PHE A 514 7.54 -18.75 -17.41
CA PHE A 514 6.76 -18.08 -16.38
C PHE A 514 6.85 -16.58 -16.53
N TYR A 515 5.78 -15.88 -16.14
CA TYR A 515 5.74 -14.43 -16.23
C TYR A 515 6.58 -13.77 -15.13
N ASP A 516 7.60 -13.02 -15.52
CA ASP A 516 8.45 -12.21 -14.65
C ASP A 516 8.18 -10.71 -14.91
N PHE A 517 7.61 -10.03 -13.91
CA PHE A 517 7.28 -8.60 -13.97
C PHE A 517 8.50 -7.68 -14.06
N ASN A 518 9.67 -8.16 -13.60
CA ASN A 518 10.90 -7.38 -13.53
C ASN A 518 11.86 -7.72 -14.69
N TYR A 519 11.40 -8.49 -15.67
CA TYR A 519 12.21 -8.82 -16.83
C TYR A 519 12.19 -7.68 -17.84
N GLU A 520 13.30 -6.96 -17.93
CA GLU A 520 13.46 -5.77 -18.80
C GLU A 520 14.26 -6.03 -20.08
N LYS A 521 14.67 -7.27 -20.35
CA LYS A 521 15.48 -7.58 -21.54
C LYS A 521 14.63 -7.76 -22.79
N GLU A 522 15.29 -7.83 -23.93
CA GLU A 522 14.69 -8.04 -25.25
C GLU A 522 13.87 -9.34 -25.32
N CYS A 523 12.73 -9.27 -26.01
CA CYS A 523 11.91 -10.40 -26.41
C CYS A 523 12.58 -11.16 -27.58
N ASN A 524 12.66 -12.48 -27.49
CA ASN A 524 13.16 -13.33 -28.59
C ASN A 524 12.26 -13.31 -29.84
N GLY A 525 10.98 -12.95 -29.70
CA GLY A 525 10.05 -12.87 -30.83
C GLY A 525 10.19 -11.59 -31.66
N CYS A 526 10.22 -10.43 -31.00
CA CYS A 526 10.18 -9.12 -31.67
C CYS A 526 11.46 -8.29 -31.52
N GLY A 527 12.36 -8.65 -30.60
CA GLY A 527 13.57 -7.90 -30.28
C GLY A 527 13.37 -6.61 -29.51
N VAL A 528 12.15 -6.33 -29.04
CA VAL A 528 11.85 -5.13 -28.27
C VAL A 528 12.11 -5.39 -26.78
N GLU A 529 12.66 -4.40 -26.08
CA GLU A 529 12.84 -4.42 -24.62
C GLU A 529 11.48 -4.40 -23.90
N ASN A 530 11.36 -5.25 -22.88
CA ASN A 530 10.11 -5.48 -22.17
C ASN A 530 9.93 -4.53 -20.98
N ASN A 531 9.15 -3.46 -21.14
CA ASN A 531 8.91 -2.52 -20.04
C ASN A 531 7.85 -3.01 -19.01
N ASN A 532 7.08 -4.05 -19.35
CA ASN A 532 5.98 -4.55 -18.52
C ASN A 532 6.19 -6.00 -18.03
N GLY A 533 7.41 -6.53 -18.16
CA GLY A 533 7.75 -7.92 -17.90
C GLY A 533 7.56 -8.83 -19.11
N ALA A 534 7.96 -10.10 -18.97
CA ALA A 534 7.93 -11.09 -20.04
C ALA A 534 7.78 -12.51 -19.50
N PHE A 535 7.33 -13.43 -20.35
CA PHE A 535 7.40 -14.87 -20.10
C PHE A 535 8.82 -15.34 -20.35
N ARG A 536 9.53 -15.76 -19.29
CA ARG A 536 10.91 -16.25 -19.42
C ARG A 536 11.09 -17.68 -18.99
N CYS A 537 12.10 -18.31 -19.56
CA CYS A 537 12.57 -19.62 -19.15
C CYS A 537 13.41 -19.51 -17.87
N GLY A 538 13.24 -20.47 -16.96
CA GLY A 538 14.10 -20.61 -15.78
C GLY A 538 15.46 -21.26 -16.07
N GLU A 539 15.56 -22.04 -17.15
CA GLU A 539 16.73 -22.86 -17.46
C GLU A 539 17.65 -22.23 -18.53
N CYS A 540 17.10 -21.38 -19.41
CA CYS A 540 17.85 -20.72 -20.47
C CYS A 540 17.47 -19.24 -20.60
N ARG A 541 18.08 -18.53 -21.55
CA ARG A 541 17.87 -17.09 -21.76
C ARG A 541 16.63 -16.75 -22.60
N PHE A 542 15.82 -17.74 -22.95
CA PHE A 542 14.64 -17.55 -23.79
C PHE A 542 13.56 -16.76 -23.04
N ALA A 543 13.03 -15.70 -23.66
CA ALA A 543 11.94 -14.91 -23.15
C ALA A 543 11.06 -14.36 -24.28
N LEU A 544 9.75 -14.33 -24.06
CA LEU A 544 8.77 -13.76 -24.96
C LEU A 544 7.93 -12.71 -24.24
N ASP A 545 7.73 -11.59 -24.90
CA ASP A 545 6.73 -10.62 -24.46
C ASP A 545 5.32 -11.21 -24.56
N PHE A 546 4.37 -10.59 -23.87
CA PHE A 546 3.00 -11.08 -23.79
C PHE A 546 2.31 -11.08 -25.17
N GLY A 547 2.59 -10.09 -26.03
CA GLY A 547 2.02 -10.00 -27.38
C GLY A 547 2.53 -11.09 -28.30
N CYS A 548 3.84 -11.28 -28.38
CA CYS A 548 4.52 -12.32 -29.14
C CYS A 548 4.01 -13.71 -28.77
N LEU A 549 3.76 -13.94 -27.49
CA LEU A 549 3.20 -15.20 -27.02
C LEU A 549 1.79 -15.45 -27.57
N THR A 550 0.96 -14.41 -27.70
CA THR A 550 -0.43 -14.56 -28.15
C THR A 550 -0.60 -14.78 -29.65
N PHE A 551 0.48 -14.74 -30.43
CA PHE A 551 0.40 -15.07 -31.85
C PHE A 551 0.11 -16.56 -32.05
N PRO A 552 -0.70 -16.90 -33.07
CA PRO A 552 -0.94 -18.29 -33.41
C PRO A 552 0.36 -18.95 -33.85
N HIS A 553 0.61 -20.17 -33.37
CA HIS A 553 1.81 -20.92 -33.75
C HIS A 553 1.86 -21.23 -35.25
N SER A 554 0.71 -21.35 -35.90
CA SER A 554 0.64 -21.53 -37.35
C SER A 554 -0.45 -20.66 -37.98
N THR A 555 -0.17 -20.14 -39.18
CA THR A 555 -1.11 -19.29 -39.92
C THR A 555 -1.11 -19.61 -41.42
N LEU A 556 -2.26 -19.45 -42.06
CA LEU A 556 -2.37 -19.49 -43.52
C LEU A 556 -2.19 -18.08 -44.05
N HIS A 557 -1.21 -17.90 -44.93
CA HIS A 557 -1.08 -16.67 -45.68
C HIS A 557 -1.82 -16.79 -47.01
N LYS A 558 -2.46 -15.72 -47.48
CA LYS A 558 -3.26 -15.74 -48.73
C LYS A 558 -2.46 -16.09 -49.99
N ILE A 559 -1.13 -16.03 -49.91
CA ILE A 559 -0.20 -16.23 -51.02
C ILE A 559 0.54 -17.57 -50.89
N ASP A 560 0.43 -18.25 -49.75
CA ASP A 560 1.09 -19.55 -49.53
C ASP A 560 0.02 -20.64 -49.35
N GLU A 561 0.18 -21.75 -50.07
CA GLU A 561 -0.69 -22.92 -49.93
C GLU A 561 -0.37 -23.73 -48.67
N HIS A 562 0.81 -23.52 -48.08
CA HIS A 562 1.26 -24.20 -46.87
C HIS A 562 1.02 -23.35 -45.61
N MET A 563 0.82 -24.02 -44.49
CA MET A 563 0.79 -23.41 -43.17
C MET A 563 2.19 -22.85 -42.83
N LEU A 564 2.27 -21.57 -42.50
CA LEU A 564 3.48 -20.96 -41.98
C LEU A 564 3.53 -21.17 -40.47
N ASN A 565 4.62 -21.76 -39.97
CA ASN A 565 4.83 -21.99 -38.54
C ASN A 565 5.72 -20.90 -37.94
N LEU A 566 5.36 -20.43 -36.75
CA LEU A 566 6.11 -19.45 -35.99
C LEU A 566 7.30 -20.12 -35.30
N THR A 567 8.51 -19.71 -35.66
CA THR A 567 9.76 -20.22 -35.08
C THR A 567 10.58 -19.08 -34.45
N TYR A 568 11.16 -19.37 -33.28
CA TYR A 568 12.02 -18.44 -32.53
C TYR A 568 13.50 -18.82 -32.62
N HIS A 569 13.83 -19.67 -33.58
CA HIS A 569 15.18 -20.13 -33.88
C HIS A 569 15.39 -20.00 -35.39
N ASP A 570 16.58 -19.54 -35.77
CA ASP A 570 16.98 -19.39 -37.16
C ASP A 570 17.68 -20.66 -37.65
N ASP A 571 17.17 -21.22 -38.75
CA ASP A 571 17.99 -22.02 -39.64
C ASP A 571 18.85 -21.05 -40.45
N LYS A 572 20.18 -21.23 -40.43
CA LYS A 572 21.19 -20.32 -41.02
C LYS A 572 21.02 -20.01 -42.51
N GLU A 573 20.02 -20.57 -43.18
CA GLU A 573 19.80 -20.53 -44.62
C GLU A 573 18.75 -19.49 -45.08
N GLN A 574 17.92 -18.93 -44.19
CA GLN A 574 16.84 -18.01 -44.59
C GLN A 574 16.77 -16.74 -43.72
N SER A 575 17.63 -15.76 -44.04
CA SER A 575 17.68 -14.46 -43.37
C SER A 575 16.91 -13.35 -44.09
N TYR A 576 16.04 -13.67 -45.06
CA TYR A 576 15.30 -12.67 -45.85
C TYR A 576 13.80 -12.95 -45.79
N CYS A 577 13.00 -11.90 -45.51
CA CYS A 577 11.55 -11.98 -45.49
C CYS A 577 10.96 -11.52 -46.82
N ASP A 578 10.31 -12.44 -47.54
CA ASP A 578 9.69 -12.18 -48.85
C ASP A 578 8.48 -11.23 -48.78
N ILE A 579 7.87 -11.06 -47.59
CA ILE A 579 6.67 -10.22 -47.43
C ILE A 579 7.04 -8.75 -47.24
N CYS A 580 8.01 -8.48 -46.36
CA CYS A 580 8.40 -7.10 -46.03
C CYS A 580 9.66 -6.64 -46.77
N GLU A 581 10.28 -7.53 -47.57
CA GLU A 581 11.49 -7.29 -48.35
C GLU A 581 12.66 -6.78 -47.49
N ARG A 582 12.83 -7.37 -46.30
CA ARG A 582 13.89 -7.00 -45.35
C ARG A 582 14.65 -8.23 -44.88
N GLU A 583 15.93 -8.03 -44.59
CA GLU A 583 16.73 -9.01 -43.86
C GLU A 583 16.25 -9.13 -42.41
N ARG A 584 16.17 -10.36 -41.92
CA ARG A 584 15.90 -10.69 -40.51
C ARG A 584 17.14 -10.35 -39.68
N ASP A 585 16.95 -9.81 -38.48
CA ASP A 585 18.06 -9.65 -37.54
C ASP A 585 18.50 -11.03 -37.03
N PRO A 586 19.74 -11.48 -37.32
CA PRO A 586 20.21 -12.82 -36.93
C PRO A 586 20.41 -12.96 -35.41
N ARG A 587 20.18 -11.90 -34.63
CA ARG A 587 20.22 -11.91 -33.15
C ARG A 587 18.85 -12.26 -32.53
N LEU A 588 17.77 -12.27 -33.31
CA LEU A 588 16.40 -12.62 -32.91
C LEU A 588 16.03 -14.01 -33.41
#